data_AF-A0A2N3CBL8-F1
#
_entry.id   AF-A0A2N3CBL8-F1
#
_cell.length_a   1.000
_cell.length_b   1.000
_cell.length_c   1.000
_cell.angle_alpha   90.00
_cell.angle_beta   90.00
_cell.angle_gamma   90.00
#
_symmetry.space_group_name_H-M   'P 1'
#
loop_
_entity.id
_entity.type
_entity.pdbx_description
1 polymer ?
#
loop_
_entity_poly.entity_id
_entity_poly.type
_entity_poly.pdbx_seq_one_letter_code
_entity_poly.pdbx_strand_id
1 'polypeptide(L)'
;MPALSNTYFVLTGGPGSGKTTLLECLRAQGMSVMPEAGRAIIQAQSAIDGPAVPWGDRALYAELMLSWELRAYAAAAGLPGPILFDRGLPDIVGYLTLEGLAVPAHIRRAARDYRYNATVFIAPPWREIFHQDAERRQDFKTAELTYEAMLRVYTGLGYRMLELPRAPIQDRADFVSAHITALMGA
;
A
#
# COMPACT_ATOMS: atom_id res chain seq x y z
N MET A 1 16.66 -6.41 12.32
CA MET A 1 15.72 -6.48 11.16
C MET A 1 16.54 -6.83 9.93
N PRO A 2 16.00 -7.56 8.95
CA PRO A 2 16.70 -7.87 7.70
C PRO A 2 17.09 -6.60 6.93
N ALA A 3 17.98 -6.76 5.97
CA ALA A 3 18.36 -5.68 5.06
C ALA A 3 17.14 -5.18 4.27
N LEU A 4 17.14 -3.88 3.98
CA LEU A 4 16.14 -3.25 3.12
C LEU A 4 16.36 -3.68 1.66
N SER A 5 15.28 -3.73 0.89
CA SER A 5 15.38 -3.96 -0.55
C SER A 5 15.75 -2.66 -1.27
N ASN A 6 16.71 -2.70 -2.18
CA ASN A 6 17.04 -1.51 -2.97
C ASN A 6 16.03 -1.29 -4.11
N THR A 7 15.31 -2.32 -4.56
CA THR A 7 14.46 -2.28 -5.75
C THR A 7 12.97 -2.29 -5.47
N TYR A 8 12.53 -2.62 -4.26
CA TYR A 8 11.10 -2.72 -3.93
C TYR A 8 10.62 -1.46 -3.24
N PHE A 9 9.81 -0.66 -3.92
CA PHE A 9 9.24 0.59 -3.43
C PHE A 9 7.78 0.39 -3.05
N VAL A 10 7.30 1.16 -2.09
CA VAL A 10 5.88 1.13 -1.68
C VAL A 10 5.25 2.48 -1.90
N LEU A 11 4.04 2.48 -2.43
CA LEU A 11 3.14 3.61 -2.46
C LEU A 11 1.90 3.27 -1.60
N THR A 12 1.79 3.91 -0.44
CA THR A 12 0.67 3.73 0.50
C THR A 12 -0.19 5.00 0.60
N GLY A 13 -1.30 4.93 1.32
CA GLY A 13 -2.20 6.05 1.60
C GLY A 13 -3.66 5.62 1.78
N GLY A 14 -4.49 6.55 2.27
CA GLY A 14 -5.92 6.33 2.49
C GLY A 14 -6.72 6.07 1.20
N PRO A 15 -8.00 5.65 1.32
CA PRO A 15 -8.94 5.66 0.19
C PRO A 15 -9.06 7.07 -0.42
N GLY A 16 -9.38 7.15 -1.71
CA GLY A 16 -9.63 8.43 -2.40
C GLY A 16 -8.42 9.33 -2.63
N SER A 17 -7.18 8.90 -2.36
CA SER A 17 -5.97 9.72 -2.54
C SER A 17 -5.35 9.66 -3.95
N GLY A 18 -6.08 9.09 -4.91
CA GLY A 18 -5.66 8.99 -6.32
C GLY A 18 -4.52 8.00 -6.59
N LYS A 19 -4.24 7.04 -5.69
CA LYS A 19 -3.16 6.06 -5.86
C LYS A 19 -3.32 5.21 -7.11
N THR A 20 -4.51 4.65 -7.33
CA THR A 20 -4.79 3.75 -8.46
C THR A 20 -4.47 4.45 -9.79
N THR A 21 -4.99 5.66 -9.99
CA THR A 21 -4.71 6.47 -11.19
C THR A 21 -3.23 6.81 -11.36
N LEU A 22 -2.53 7.11 -10.26
CA LEU A 22 -1.08 7.35 -10.29
C LEU A 22 -0.29 6.08 -10.66
N LEU A 23 -0.66 4.93 -10.11
CA LEU A 23 -0.01 3.65 -10.40
C LEU A 23 -0.25 3.20 -11.85
N GLU A 24 -1.45 3.45 -12.39
CA GLU A 24 -1.75 3.25 -13.81
C GLU A 24 -0.88 4.14 -14.70
N CYS A 25 -0.71 5.42 -14.34
CA CYS A 25 0.18 6.34 -15.04
C CYS A 25 1.64 5.83 -15.03
N LEU A 26 2.15 5.41 -13.87
CA LEU A 26 3.50 4.85 -13.74
C LEU A 26 3.68 3.54 -14.52
N ARG A 27 2.66 2.67 -14.54
CA ARG A 27 2.66 1.48 -15.41
C ARG A 27 2.74 1.85 -16.88
N ALA A 28 1.97 2.84 -17.32
CA ALA A 28 2.01 3.31 -18.72
C ALA A 28 3.38 3.88 -19.10
N GLN A 29 4.15 4.39 -18.13
CA GLN A 29 5.54 4.82 -18.29
C GLN A 29 6.57 3.68 -18.21
N GLY A 30 6.13 2.42 -18.09
CA GLY A 30 6.98 1.23 -18.11
C GLY A 30 7.44 0.73 -16.74
N MET A 31 6.93 1.29 -15.63
CA MET A 31 7.27 0.82 -14.29
C MET A 31 6.53 -0.48 -13.94
N SER A 32 7.26 -1.44 -13.35
CA SER A 32 6.68 -2.65 -12.79
C SER A 32 5.86 -2.30 -11.54
N VAL A 33 4.55 -2.60 -11.56
CA VAL A 33 3.65 -2.37 -10.43
C VAL A 33 2.99 -3.65 -9.95
N MET A 34 3.07 -3.92 -8.65
CA MET A 34 2.34 -4.98 -7.97
C MET A 34 1.01 -4.41 -7.44
N PRO A 35 -0.15 -4.98 -7.84
CA PRO A 35 -1.46 -4.46 -7.47
C PRO A 35 -1.83 -4.76 -6.00
N GLU A 36 -2.71 -3.96 -5.39
CA GLU A 36 -3.13 -4.16 -4.00
C GLU A 36 -3.96 -5.44 -3.82
N ALA A 37 -3.68 -6.17 -2.74
CA ALA A 37 -4.42 -7.37 -2.38
C ALA A 37 -5.90 -7.09 -2.01
N GLY A 38 -6.17 -5.97 -1.34
CA GLY A 38 -7.48 -5.76 -0.71
C GLY A 38 -8.66 -5.78 -1.69
N ARG A 39 -8.55 -5.05 -2.81
CA ARG A 39 -9.65 -4.94 -3.78
C ARG A 39 -10.00 -6.28 -4.42
N ALA A 40 -9.00 -7.03 -4.86
CA ALA A 40 -9.27 -8.26 -5.56
C ALA A 40 -9.72 -9.39 -4.59
N ILE A 41 -9.43 -9.30 -3.27
CA ILE A 41 -10.03 -10.18 -2.25
C ILE A 41 -11.50 -9.84 -2.09
N ILE A 42 -11.84 -8.54 -1.97
CA ILE A 42 -13.24 -8.10 -1.85
C ILE A 42 -14.06 -8.62 -3.02
N GLN A 43 -13.57 -8.46 -4.24
CA GLN A 43 -14.27 -8.92 -5.44
C GLN A 43 -14.44 -10.44 -5.45
N ALA A 44 -13.38 -11.20 -5.18
CA ALA A 44 -13.42 -12.66 -5.16
C ALA A 44 -14.35 -13.21 -4.06
N GLN A 45 -14.32 -12.63 -2.86
CA GLN A 45 -15.15 -13.06 -1.74
C GLN A 45 -16.61 -12.67 -1.95
N SER A 46 -16.89 -11.46 -2.43
CA SER A 46 -18.27 -11.03 -2.71
C SER A 46 -18.93 -11.88 -3.80
N ALA A 47 -18.17 -12.36 -4.79
CA ALA A 47 -18.69 -13.21 -5.86
C ALA A 47 -19.17 -14.60 -5.39
N ILE A 48 -18.78 -15.02 -4.19
CA ILE A 48 -19.11 -16.35 -3.63
C ILE A 48 -19.79 -16.25 -2.26
N ASP A 49 -20.25 -15.05 -1.87
CA ASP A 49 -20.79 -14.77 -0.53
C ASP A 49 -19.82 -15.16 0.60
N GLY A 50 -18.52 -15.03 0.35
CA GLY A 50 -17.45 -15.34 1.27
C GLY A 50 -17.33 -14.32 2.41
N PRO A 51 -16.94 -14.76 3.63
CA PRO A 51 -16.93 -13.89 4.79
C PRO A 51 -15.73 -12.93 4.85
N ALA A 52 -14.68 -13.15 4.08
CA ALA A 52 -13.41 -12.42 4.20
C ALA A 52 -13.45 -11.06 3.48
N VAL A 53 -14.30 -10.17 3.97
CA VAL A 53 -14.50 -8.80 3.48
C VAL A 53 -14.40 -7.80 4.63
N PRO A 54 -14.09 -6.52 4.37
CA PRO A 54 -13.93 -5.51 5.42
C PRO A 54 -15.18 -5.27 6.27
N TRP A 55 -16.38 -5.58 5.75
CA TRP A 55 -17.66 -5.49 6.46
C TRP A 55 -18.15 -6.84 7.01
N GLY A 56 -17.32 -7.88 6.91
CA GLY A 56 -17.60 -9.23 7.41
C GLY A 56 -16.53 -9.65 8.43
N ASP A 57 -15.87 -10.78 8.16
CA ASP A 57 -14.75 -11.24 8.97
C ASP A 57 -13.46 -10.49 8.59
N ARG A 58 -13.23 -9.40 9.33
CA ARG A 58 -12.08 -8.52 9.21
C ARG A 58 -10.75 -9.20 9.55
N ALA A 59 -10.76 -10.18 10.46
CA ALA A 59 -9.54 -10.92 10.81
C ALA A 59 -9.16 -11.88 9.68
N LEU A 60 -10.12 -12.61 9.13
CA LEU A 60 -9.91 -13.48 7.97
C LEU A 60 -9.50 -12.66 6.73
N TYR A 61 -10.10 -11.50 6.50
CA TYR A 61 -9.70 -10.58 5.44
C TYR A 61 -8.21 -10.16 5.58
N ALA A 62 -7.74 -9.87 6.80
CA ALA A 62 -6.34 -9.56 7.05
C ALA A 62 -5.39 -10.74 6.77
N GLU A 63 -5.79 -11.97 7.10
CA GLU A 63 -5.02 -13.18 6.77
C GLU A 63 -4.94 -13.42 5.26
N LEU A 64 -6.04 -13.17 4.52
CA LEU A 64 -6.02 -13.25 3.05
C LEU A 64 -5.11 -12.18 2.44
N MET A 65 -5.16 -10.94 2.95
CA MET A 65 -4.23 -9.88 2.54
C MET A 65 -2.78 -10.32 2.77
N LEU A 66 -2.46 -10.88 3.95
CA LEU A 66 -1.12 -11.36 4.25
C LEU A 66 -0.66 -12.42 3.24
N SER A 67 -1.49 -13.43 2.98
CA SER A 67 -1.18 -14.50 2.02
C SER A 67 -0.93 -13.94 0.61
N TRP A 68 -1.69 -12.94 0.19
CA TRP A 68 -1.49 -12.35 -1.13
C TRP A 68 -0.26 -11.46 -1.22
N GLU A 69 -0.02 -10.61 -0.23
CA GLU A 69 1.14 -9.73 -0.18
C GLU A 69 2.45 -10.54 -0.13
N LEU A 70 2.49 -11.66 0.60
CA LEU A 70 3.65 -12.56 0.61
C LEU A 70 3.89 -13.19 -0.77
N ARG A 71 2.83 -13.58 -1.49
CA ARG A 71 2.94 -14.09 -2.86
C ARG A 71 3.39 -13.01 -3.83
N ALA A 72 2.86 -11.79 -3.71
CA ALA A 72 3.25 -10.65 -4.53
C ALA A 72 4.74 -10.31 -4.32
N TYR A 73 5.17 -10.27 -3.05
CA TYR A 73 6.56 -10.04 -2.68
C TYR A 73 7.50 -11.11 -3.28
N ALA A 74 7.11 -12.39 -3.21
CA ALA A 74 7.90 -13.47 -3.81
C ALA A 74 7.93 -13.40 -5.34
N ALA A 75 6.80 -13.09 -5.98
CA ALA A 75 6.70 -12.96 -7.45
C ALA A 75 7.51 -11.79 -8.00
N ALA A 76 7.64 -10.71 -7.22
CA ALA A 76 8.43 -9.53 -7.58
C ALA A 76 9.91 -9.86 -7.84
N ALA A 77 10.45 -10.95 -7.27
CA ALA A 77 11.83 -11.38 -7.53
C ALA A 77 12.09 -11.74 -9.01
N GLY A 78 11.04 -12.09 -9.76
CA GLY A 78 11.13 -12.40 -11.19
C GLY A 78 10.97 -11.20 -12.12
N LEU A 79 10.68 -10.00 -11.60
CA LEU A 79 10.45 -8.80 -12.41
C LEU A 79 11.73 -7.95 -12.51
N PRO A 80 12.01 -7.36 -13.69
CA PRO A 80 13.16 -6.48 -13.86
C PRO A 80 12.87 -5.09 -13.29
N GLY A 81 13.95 -4.41 -12.91
CA GLY A 81 13.94 -2.99 -12.53
C GLY A 81 13.35 -2.71 -11.14
N PRO A 82 13.10 -1.42 -10.82
CA PRO A 82 12.39 -1.05 -9.62
C PRO A 82 10.92 -1.49 -9.71
N ILE A 83 10.39 -1.99 -8.61
CA ILE A 83 9.03 -2.52 -8.50
C ILE A 83 8.30 -1.69 -7.47
N LEU A 84 7.17 -1.12 -7.88
CA LEU A 84 6.32 -0.34 -7.00
C LEU A 84 5.12 -1.17 -6.54
N PHE A 85 4.95 -1.31 -5.23
CA PHE A 85 3.84 -2.02 -4.64
C PHE A 85 2.73 -1.03 -4.26
N ASP A 86 1.51 -1.30 -4.71
CA ASP A 86 0.29 -0.64 -4.22
C ASP A 86 -0.02 -1.19 -2.83
N ARG A 87 0.48 -0.49 -1.80
CA ARG A 87 0.57 -0.95 -0.39
C ARG A 87 1.63 -2.02 -0.16
N GLY A 88 2.08 -2.14 1.08
CA GLY A 88 3.00 -3.18 1.50
C GLY A 88 2.51 -3.94 2.73
N LEU A 89 3.24 -4.97 3.16
CA LEU A 89 2.93 -5.73 4.37
C LEU A 89 2.67 -4.87 5.63
N PRO A 90 3.36 -3.73 5.85
CA PRO A 90 3.01 -2.84 6.96
C PRO A 90 1.59 -2.24 6.88
N ASP A 91 0.99 -2.10 5.70
CA ASP A 91 -0.40 -1.64 5.56
C ASP A 91 -1.38 -2.57 6.28
N ILE A 92 -1.11 -3.88 6.34
CA ILE A 92 -1.96 -4.86 7.05
C ILE A 92 -1.93 -4.60 8.57
N VAL A 93 -0.76 -4.25 9.12
CA VAL A 93 -0.62 -3.85 10.53
C VAL A 93 -1.45 -2.59 10.80
N GLY A 94 -1.37 -1.60 9.91
CA GLY A 94 -2.15 -0.38 10.04
C GLY A 94 -3.66 -0.61 9.88
N TYR A 95 -4.09 -1.47 8.96
CA TYR A 95 -5.49 -1.89 8.80
C TYR A 95 -6.03 -2.50 10.10
N LEU A 96 -5.37 -3.52 10.65
CA LEU A 96 -5.81 -4.18 11.88
C LEU A 96 -5.89 -3.18 13.05
N THR A 97 -4.94 -2.25 13.14
CA THR A 97 -4.93 -1.20 14.15
C THR A 97 -6.15 -0.26 14.02
N LEU A 98 -6.49 0.15 12.80
CA LEU A 98 -7.66 1.00 12.52
C LEU A 98 -8.98 0.31 12.85
N GLU A 99 -9.06 -1.00 12.59
CA GLU A 99 -10.23 -1.82 12.88
C GLU A 99 -10.39 -2.16 14.38
N GLY A 100 -9.44 -1.74 15.23
CA GLY A 100 -9.41 -2.05 16.65
C GLY A 100 -9.08 -3.51 16.96
N LEU A 101 -8.42 -4.19 16.02
CA LEU A 101 -8.06 -5.61 16.13
C LEU A 101 -6.62 -5.78 16.60
N ALA A 102 -6.38 -6.82 17.39
CA ALA A 102 -5.04 -7.20 17.78
C ALA A 102 -4.25 -7.65 16.55
N VAL A 103 -3.06 -7.09 16.35
CA VAL A 103 -2.18 -7.55 15.27
C VAL A 103 -1.60 -8.91 15.67
N PRO A 104 -1.75 -9.98 14.87
CA PRO A 104 -1.12 -11.27 15.16
C PRO A 104 0.41 -11.22 15.11
N ALA A 105 1.06 -12.14 15.82
CA ALA A 105 2.52 -12.20 15.89
C ALA A 105 3.19 -12.49 14.53
N HIS A 106 2.55 -13.32 13.70
CA HIS A 106 3.06 -13.64 12.36
C HIS A 106 2.91 -12.47 11.38
N ILE A 107 1.83 -11.69 11.45
CA ILE A 107 1.69 -10.44 10.66
C ILE A 107 2.74 -9.41 11.07
N ARG A 108 2.97 -9.22 12.38
CA ARG A 108 4.08 -8.37 12.86
C ARG A 108 5.43 -8.85 12.36
N ARG A 109 5.66 -10.17 12.35
CA ARG A 109 6.89 -10.76 11.84
C ARG A 109 7.03 -10.50 10.33
N ALA A 110 5.99 -10.73 9.55
CA ALA A 110 5.99 -10.50 8.11
C ALA A 110 6.36 -9.04 7.77
N ALA A 111 5.72 -8.05 8.41
CA ALA A 111 6.04 -6.63 8.20
C ALA A 111 7.47 -6.24 8.61
N ARG A 112 8.10 -7.00 9.52
CA ARG A 112 9.49 -6.78 9.95
C ARG A 112 10.51 -7.49 9.08
N ASP A 113 10.15 -8.61 8.47
CA ASP A 113 11.11 -9.51 7.82
C ASP A 113 11.12 -9.33 6.29
N TYR A 114 9.98 -9.01 5.69
CA TYR A 114 9.85 -8.74 4.26
C TYR A 114 9.93 -7.23 4.02
N ARG A 115 11.14 -6.76 3.73
CA ARG A 115 11.48 -5.35 3.74
C ARG A 115 11.47 -4.73 2.35
N TYR A 116 10.91 -3.53 2.29
CA TYR A 116 10.95 -2.67 1.11
C TYR A 116 12.15 -1.71 1.20
N ASN A 117 12.27 -0.80 0.24
CA ASN A 117 13.20 0.31 0.25
C ASN A 117 12.99 1.17 1.49
N ALA A 118 14.07 1.79 1.96
CA ALA A 118 14.06 2.70 3.10
C ALA A 118 13.03 3.82 2.92
N THR A 119 12.82 4.26 1.69
CA THR A 119 11.85 5.31 1.35
C THR A 119 10.53 4.71 0.90
N VAL A 120 9.46 5.12 1.56
CA VAL A 120 8.08 4.74 1.24
C VAL A 120 7.30 5.99 0.86
N PHE A 121 6.62 5.96 -0.28
CA PHE A 121 5.77 7.04 -0.73
C PHE A 121 4.41 6.96 -0.05
N ILE A 122 3.87 8.09 0.42
CA ILE A 122 2.53 8.16 1.01
C ILE A 122 1.71 9.24 0.34
N ALA A 123 0.52 8.87 -0.13
CA ALA A 123 -0.45 9.80 -0.68
C ALA A 123 -1.21 10.48 0.47
N PRO A 124 -1.13 11.81 0.63
CA PRO A 124 -1.86 12.51 1.69
C PRO A 124 -3.38 12.50 1.44
N PRO A 125 -4.21 12.62 2.49
CA PRO A 125 -5.62 12.92 2.33
C PRO A 125 -5.76 14.24 1.56
N TRP A 126 -6.61 14.25 0.54
CA TRP A 126 -6.76 15.38 -0.36
C TRP A 126 -8.24 15.56 -0.71
N ARG A 127 -8.91 16.55 -0.09
CA ARG A 127 -10.37 16.73 -0.16
C ARG A 127 -10.85 17.02 -1.58
N GLU A 128 -10.04 17.75 -2.34
CA GLU A 128 -10.36 18.28 -3.66
C GLU A 128 -10.47 17.19 -4.72
N ILE A 129 -9.81 16.05 -4.53
CA ILE A 129 -9.91 14.87 -5.40
C ILE A 129 -10.63 13.70 -4.73
N PHE A 130 -11.14 13.90 -3.50
CA PHE A 130 -11.78 12.84 -2.75
C PHE A 130 -13.17 12.59 -3.32
N HIS A 131 -13.29 11.48 -4.04
CA HIS A 131 -14.56 10.94 -4.48
C HIS A 131 -14.83 9.62 -3.76
N GLN A 132 -16.08 9.38 -3.40
CA GLN A 132 -16.49 8.10 -2.84
C GLN A 132 -16.32 7.03 -3.92
N ASP A 133 -15.48 6.04 -3.64
CA ASP A 133 -15.36 4.84 -4.46
C ASP A 133 -16.60 3.97 -4.23
N ALA A 134 -17.25 3.52 -5.30
CA ALA A 134 -18.44 2.68 -5.22
C ALA A 134 -18.18 1.37 -4.44
N GLU A 135 -16.93 0.88 -4.44
CA GLU A 135 -16.53 -0.33 -3.70
C GLU A 135 -16.12 -0.03 -2.24
N ARG A 136 -15.82 1.22 -1.87
CA ARG A 136 -15.42 1.62 -0.51
C ARG A 136 -16.23 2.83 -0.04
N ARG A 137 -17.32 2.57 0.69
CA ARG A 137 -18.17 3.58 1.36
C ARG A 137 -17.49 4.24 2.57
N GLN A 138 -16.23 4.66 2.43
CA GLN A 138 -15.46 5.26 3.51
C GLN A 138 -15.51 6.79 3.40
N ASP A 139 -15.65 7.46 4.53
CA ASP A 139 -15.67 8.92 4.60
C ASP A 139 -14.25 9.52 4.58
N PHE A 140 -14.16 10.84 4.41
CA PHE A 140 -12.87 11.52 4.39
C PHE A 140 -12.10 11.36 5.71
N LYS A 141 -12.81 11.28 6.84
CA LYS A 141 -12.21 11.05 8.15
C LYS A 141 -11.46 9.73 8.21
N THR A 142 -12.01 8.68 7.59
CA THR A 142 -11.34 7.39 7.45
C THR A 142 -10.05 7.52 6.64
N ALA A 143 -10.01 8.37 5.61
CA ALA A 143 -8.78 8.63 4.85
C ALA A 143 -7.70 9.32 5.71
N GLU A 144 -8.09 10.29 6.53
CA GLU A 144 -7.19 10.97 7.48
C GLU A 144 -6.62 9.99 8.51
N LEU A 145 -7.49 9.21 9.18
CA LEU A 145 -7.08 8.19 10.15
C LEU A 145 -6.17 7.14 9.51
N THR A 146 -6.47 6.74 8.28
CA THR A 146 -5.63 5.79 7.55
C THR A 146 -4.24 6.35 7.30
N TYR A 147 -4.16 7.58 6.81
CA TYR A 147 -2.88 8.25 6.56
C TYR A 147 -2.02 8.32 7.82
N GLU A 148 -2.60 8.74 8.95
CA GLU A 148 -1.87 8.80 10.21
C GLU A 148 -1.42 7.41 10.71
N ALA A 149 -2.29 6.40 10.58
CA ALA A 149 -1.93 5.03 10.96
C ALA A 149 -0.77 4.50 10.12
N MET A 150 -0.77 4.76 8.80
CA MET A 150 0.34 4.38 7.93
C MET A 150 1.63 5.10 8.31
N LEU A 151 1.59 6.42 8.55
CA LEU A 151 2.77 7.15 9.03
C LEU A 151 3.34 6.50 10.31
N ARG A 152 2.51 6.25 11.32
CA ARG A 152 2.95 5.67 12.59
C ARG A 152 3.54 4.27 12.41
N VAL A 153 2.90 3.41 11.63
CA VAL A 153 3.36 2.03 11.41
C VAL A 153 4.67 1.98 10.65
N TYR A 154 4.77 2.68 9.52
CA TYR A 154 5.97 2.66 8.71
C TYR A 154 7.16 3.33 9.41
N THR A 155 6.96 4.49 10.06
CA THR A 155 8.02 5.13 10.84
C THR A 155 8.47 4.27 12.02
N GLY A 156 7.54 3.61 12.72
CA GLY A 156 7.84 2.66 13.79
C GLY A 156 8.63 1.41 13.32
N LEU A 157 8.58 1.08 12.03
CA LEU A 157 9.39 0.03 11.41
C LEU A 157 10.72 0.54 10.83
N GLY A 158 11.02 1.84 10.99
CA GLY A 158 12.26 2.48 10.55
C GLY A 158 12.27 2.91 9.08
N TYR A 159 11.10 3.05 8.44
CA TYR A 159 11.00 3.59 7.08
C TYR A 159 10.96 5.12 7.11
N ARG A 160 11.51 5.74 6.07
CA ARG A 160 11.37 7.17 5.78
C ARG A 160 10.13 7.37 4.91
N MET A 161 9.17 8.12 5.43
CA MET A 161 7.95 8.47 4.71
C MET A 161 8.21 9.69 3.84
N LEU A 162 7.91 9.56 2.54
CA LEU A 162 7.96 10.63 1.57
C LEU A 162 6.54 10.94 1.09
N GLU A 163 6.01 12.08 1.51
CA GLU A 163 4.67 12.49 1.11
C GLU A 163 4.64 12.89 -0.37
N LEU A 164 3.62 12.44 -1.09
CA LEU A 164 3.39 12.83 -2.47
C LEU A 164 2.84 14.26 -2.54
N PRO A 165 3.28 15.07 -3.52
CA PRO A 165 2.73 16.41 -3.71
C PRO A 165 1.24 16.35 -4.08
N ARG A 166 0.47 17.34 -3.60
CA ARG A 166 -0.90 17.59 -4.05
C ARG A 166 -0.87 18.32 -5.40
N ALA A 167 -0.53 17.57 -6.43
CA ALA A 167 -0.31 18.04 -7.78
C ALA A 167 -1.05 17.15 -8.80
N PRO A 168 -1.18 17.58 -10.07
CA PRO A 168 -1.64 16.72 -11.16
C PRO A 168 -0.95 15.36 -11.21
N ILE A 169 -1.62 14.37 -11.80
CA ILE A 169 -1.13 12.97 -11.82
C ILE A 169 0.26 12.87 -12.47
N GLN A 170 0.51 13.61 -13.55
CA GLN A 170 1.79 13.59 -14.23
C GLN A 170 2.92 14.08 -13.32
N ASP A 171 2.74 15.21 -12.65
CA ASP A 171 3.74 15.77 -11.71
C ASP A 171 4.02 14.81 -10.54
N ARG A 172 2.99 14.10 -10.06
CA ARG A 172 3.14 13.05 -9.04
C ARG A 172 3.92 11.84 -9.57
N ALA A 173 3.68 11.44 -10.81
CA ALA A 173 4.39 10.34 -11.45
C ALA A 173 5.88 10.70 -11.64
N ASP A 174 6.15 11.91 -12.14
CA ASP A 174 7.50 12.43 -12.33
C ASP A 174 8.25 12.51 -10.99
N PHE A 175 7.56 12.98 -9.93
CA PHE A 175 8.09 12.99 -8.57
C PHE A 175 8.52 11.59 -8.11
N VAL A 176 7.65 10.58 -8.25
CA VAL A 176 7.97 9.20 -7.85
C VAL A 176 9.13 8.64 -8.66
N SER A 177 9.07 8.76 -9.99
CA SER A 177 10.09 8.25 -10.91
C SER A 177 11.47 8.89 -10.68
N ALA A 178 11.52 10.21 -10.46
CA ALA A 178 12.76 10.92 -10.17
C ALA A 178 13.40 10.44 -8.85
N HIS A 179 12.59 10.27 -7.79
CA HIS A 179 13.09 9.78 -6.50
C HIS A 179 13.57 8.33 -6.56
N ILE A 180 12.84 7.45 -7.26
CA ILE A 180 13.27 6.07 -7.48
C ILE A 180 14.60 6.05 -8.24
N THR A 181 14.72 6.82 -9.32
CA THR A 181 15.94 6.89 -10.13
C THR A 181 17.15 7.36 -9.30
N ALA A 182 16.97 8.42 -8.50
CA ALA A 182 18.01 8.93 -7.63
C ALA A 182 18.45 7.91 -6.56
N LEU A 183 17.50 7.16 -5.99
CA LEU A 183 17.78 6.12 -4.99
C LEU A 183 18.43 4.87 -5.59
N MET A 184 18.17 4.56 -6.85
CA MET A 184 18.77 3.44 -7.57
C MET A 184 20.19 3.73 -8.07
N GLY A 185 20.54 5.01 -8.25
CA GLY A 185 21.86 5.46 -8.69
C GLY A 185 22.82 5.84 -7.57
N ALA A 186 22.39 5.80 -6.31
CA ALA A 186 23.18 6.09 -5.11
C ALA A 186 23.71 4.81 -4.46
#